data_AF-A0A2G4IP85-F1
#
_entry.id   AF-A0A2G4IP85-F1
#
_cell.length_a   1.000
_cell.length_b   1.000
_cell.length_c   1.000
_cell.angle_alpha   90.00
_cell.angle_beta   90.00
_cell.angle_gamma   90.00
#
_symmetry.space_group_name_H-M   'P 1'
#
loop_
_entity.id
_entity.type
_entity.pdbx_description
1 polymer ?
#
loop_
_entity_poly.entity_id
_entity_poly.type
_entity_poly.pdbx_seq_one_letter_code
_entity_poly.pdbx_strand_id
1 'polypeptide(L)'
;MWVYAIGQKSTFDDGRGKINLDGYCQDFSNKQVSTQIVRSNGSLGTRAVNASGARVYGAEFELGYAPTTEINLNLAYSYIHSKYNNFFKTGAGPCLIIGN
;
A
#
# COMPACT_ATOMS: atom_id res chain seq x y z
N MET A 1 -9.89 -10.36 -1.26
CA MET A 1 -8.55 -9.77 -1.16
C MET A 1 -7.54 -10.81 -1.58
N TRP A 2 -6.63 -10.45 -2.47
CA TRP A 2 -5.57 -11.34 -2.95
C TRP A 2 -4.22 -10.76 -2.54
N VAL A 3 -3.32 -11.64 -2.09
CA VAL A 3 -1.94 -11.30 -1.73
C VAL A 3 -1.03 -12.26 -2.48
N TYR A 4 -0.09 -11.70 -3.23
CA TYR A 4 0.97 -12.45 -3.88
C TYR A 4 2.29 -11.96 -3.32
N ALA A 5 3.14 -12.90 -2.92
CA ALA A 5 4.49 -12.61 -2.45
C ALA A 5 5.45 -13.60 -3.12
N ILE A 6 6.61 -13.10 -3.51
CA ILE A 6 7.71 -13.92 -4.02
C ILE A 6 9.00 -13.42 -3.36
N GLY A 7 9.83 -14.36 -2.91
CA GLY A 7 11.07 -14.06 -2.21
C GLY A 7 12.18 -14.97 -2.67
N GLN A 8 13.39 -14.44 -2.72
CA GLN A 8 14.62 -15.16 -3.02
C GLN A 8 15.69 -14.80 -2.01
N LYS A 9 16.35 -15.83 -1.48
CA LYS A 9 17.50 -15.70 -0.60
C LYS A 9 18.66 -16.45 -1.21
N SER A 10 19.82 -15.82 -1.23
CA SER A 10 21.04 -16.42 -1.77
C SER A 10 22.23 -16.12 -0.87
N THR A 11 23.13 -17.09 -0.78
CA THR A 11 24.40 -16.95 -0.08
C THR A 11 25.51 -17.25 -1.07
N PHE A 12 26.54 -16.42 -1.09
CA PHE A 12 27.66 -16.50 -2.02
C PHE A 12 28.98 -16.21 -1.29
N ASP A 13 30.09 -16.38 -2.01
CA ASP A 13 31.45 -16.17 -1.49
C ASP A 13 31.70 -16.96 -0.19
N ASP A 14 31.40 -18.26 -0.23
CA ASP A 14 31.59 -19.21 0.88
C ASP A 14 30.94 -18.77 2.21
N GLY A 15 29.79 -18.08 2.11
CA GLY A 15 29.03 -17.60 3.28
C GLY A 15 29.28 -16.15 3.67
N ARG A 16 30.25 -15.48 3.01
CA ARG A 16 30.61 -14.08 3.29
C ARG A 16 29.63 -13.07 2.70
N GLY A 17 28.86 -13.48 1.70
CA GLY A 17 27.84 -12.67 1.05
C GLY A 17 26.44 -13.26 1.20
N LYS A 18 25.46 -12.42 1.51
CA LYS A 18 24.04 -12.76 1.59
C LYS A 18 23.21 -11.72 0.87
N ILE A 19 22.29 -12.17 0.02
CA ILE A 19 21.30 -11.32 -0.65
C ILE A 19 19.91 -11.86 -0.33
N ASN A 20 19.02 -10.97 0.11
CA ASN A 20 17.59 -11.22 0.19
C ASN A 20 16.87 -10.26 -0.76
N LEU A 21 15.91 -10.77 -1.51
CA LEU A 21 15.04 -9.99 -2.37
C LEU A 21 13.62 -10.51 -2.20
N ASP A 22 12.71 -9.63 -1.81
CA ASP A 22 11.31 -9.95 -1.57
C ASP A 22 10.42 -8.98 -2.33
N GLY A 23 9.36 -9.47 -2.95
CA GLY A 23 8.40 -8.67 -3.71
C GLY A 23 6.99 -9.05 -3.31
N TYR A 24 6.13 -8.06 -3.13
CA TYR A 24 4.75 -8.28 -2.70
C TYR A 24 3.76 -7.42 -3.48
N CYS A 25 2.57 -7.97 -3.71
CA CYS A 25 1.44 -7.26 -4.29
C CYS A 25 0.15 -7.67 -3.58
N GLN A 26 -0.60 -6.68 -3.11
CA GLN A 26 -1.85 -6.83 -2.39
C GLN A 26 -2.94 -6.03 -3.09
N ASP A 27 -4.00 -6.73 -3.50
CA ASP A 27 -5.19 -6.13 -4.07
C ASP A 27 -6.36 -6.21 -3.07
N PHE A 28 -6.72 -5.06 -2.54
CA PHE A 28 -7.90 -4.85 -1.71
C PHE A 28 -9.09 -4.55 -2.61
N SER A 29 -9.61 -5.56 -3.30
CA SER A 29 -10.89 -5.44 -4.00
C SER A 29 -12.05 -5.50 -2.98
N ASN A 30 -13.01 -4.58 -3.07
CA ASN A 30 -14.25 -4.52 -2.26
C ASN A 30 -14.09 -4.25 -0.74
N LYS A 31 -13.56 -3.08 -0.37
CA LYS A 31 -13.75 -2.61 1.02
C LYS A 31 -15.17 -2.06 1.17
N GLN A 32 -16.00 -2.73 1.94
CA GLN A 32 -17.33 -2.21 2.27
C GLN A 32 -17.18 -1.00 3.20
N VAL A 33 -17.45 0.20 2.69
CA VAL A 33 -17.41 1.44 3.45
C VAL A 33 -18.82 1.94 3.65
N SER A 34 -19.12 2.29 4.89
CA SER A 34 -20.40 2.86 5.26
C SER A 34 -20.37 4.35 4.94
N THR A 35 -21.15 4.79 3.96
CA THR A 35 -21.29 6.22 3.63
C THR A 35 -22.66 6.74 4.08
N GLN A 36 -22.71 8.00 4.51
CA GLN A 36 -23.98 8.67 4.76
C GLN A 36 -24.57 9.18 3.45
N ILE A 37 -25.79 8.75 3.15
CA ILE A 37 -26.62 9.25 2.08
C ILE A 37 -27.76 10.08 2.66
N VAL A 38 -28.09 11.19 2.01
CA VAL A 38 -29.32 11.94 2.32
C VAL A 38 -30.46 11.23 1.61
N ARG A 39 -31.46 10.77 2.37
CA ARG A 39 -32.68 10.15 1.80
C ARG A 39 -33.61 11.24 1.25
N SER A 40 -34.56 10.86 0.40
CA SER A 40 -35.53 11.77 -0.22
C SER A 40 -36.37 12.58 0.79
N ASN A 41 -36.45 12.15 2.05
CA ASN A 41 -37.12 12.85 3.15
C ASN A 41 -36.17 13.76 3.97
N GLY A 42 -34.94 14.02 3.50
CA GLY A 42 -33.94 14.84 4.21
C GLY A 42 -33.26 14.14 5.39
N SER A 43 -33.64 12.91 5.74
CA SER A 43 -33.01 12.16 6.83
C SER A 43 -31.66 11.57 6.40
N LEU A 44 -30.72 11.52 7.34
CA LEU A 44 -29.43 10.86 7.13
C LEU A 44 -29.60 9.34 7.21
N GLY A 45 -29.13 8.66 6.18
CA GLY A 45 -29.14 7.20 6.08
C GLY A 45 -27.76 6.64 5.87
N THR A 46 -27.48 5.51 6.49
CA THR A 46 -26.23 4.79 6.29
C THR A 46 -26.42 3.79 5.14
N ARG A 47 -25.59 3.89 4.09
CA ARG A 47 -25.53 2.89 3.02
C ARG A 47 -24.13 2.30 2.94
N ALA A 48 -24.04 0.98 3.04
CA ALA A 48 -22.83 0.25 2.71
C ALA A 48 -22.60 0.36 1.18
N VAL A 49 -21.51 1.01 0.78
CA VAL A 49 -21.05 1.06 -0.60
C VAL A 49 -19.71 0.35 -0.69
N ASN A 50 -19.45 -0.34 -1.79
CA ASN A 50 -18.11 -0.84 -2.06
C ASN A 50 -17.22 0.37 -2.35
N ALA A 51 -16.40 0.78 -1.38
CA ALA A 51 -15.36 1.74 -1.63
C ALA A 51 -14.27 1.06 -2.44
N SER A 52 -14.00 1.68 -3.59
CA SER A 52 -12.66 1.95 -4.11
C SER A 52 -11.62 0.89 -3.73
N GLY A 53 -11.32 -0.01 -4.67
CA GLY A 53 -10.27 -0.99 -4.45
C GLY A 53 -8.93 -0.28 -4.20
N ALA A 54 -8.14 -0.76 -3.24
CA ALA A 54 -6.78 -0.26 -3.05
C ALA A 54 -5.79 -1.31 -3.53
N ARG A 55 -4.77 -0.90 -4.28
CA ARG A 55 -3.68 -1.80 -4.68
C ARG A 55 -2.38 -1.28 -4.12
N VAL A 56 -1.70 -2.15 -3.38
CA VAL A 56 -0.39 -1.88 -2.79
C VAL A 56 0.57 -2.91 -3.37
N TYR A 57 1.73 -2.47 -3.82
CA TYR A 57 2.81 -3.37 -4.19
C TYR A 57 4.14 -2.77 -3.79
N GLY A 58 5.13 -3.64 -3.58
CA GLY A 58 6.46 -3.22 -3.17
C GLY A 58 7.48 -4.31 -3.39
N ALA A 59 8.73 -3.92 -3.22
CA ALA A 59 9.86 -4.82 -3.22
C ALA A 59 10.88 -4.36 -2.18
N GLU A 60 11.54 -5.32 -1.57
CA GLU A 60 12.55 -5.14 -0.55
C GLU A 60 13.79 -5.90 -0.96
N PHE A 61 14.94 -5.26 -0.81
CA PHE A 61 16.24 -5.81 -1.13
C PHE A 61 17.18 -5.60 0.03
N GLU A 62 17.88 -6.64 0.43
CA GLU A 62 18.95 -6.58 1.42
C GLU A 62 20.20 -7.28 0.89
N LEU A 63 21.36 -6.68 1.18
CA LEU A 63 22.67 -7.22 0.89
C LEU A 63 23.53 -7.07 2.15
N GLY A 64 24.07 -8.20 2.62
CA GLY A 64 25.16 -8.24 3.58
C GLY A 64 26.40 -8.82 2.91
N TYR A 65 27.54 -8.14 3.01
CA TYR A 65 28.78 -8.63 2.41
C TYR A 65 30.00 -8.28 3.24
N ALA A 66 30.81 -9.29 3.55
CA ALA A 66 32.06 -9.16 4.28
C ALA A 66 33.26 -9.53 3.38
N PRO A 67 33.76 -8.58 2.55
CA PRO A 67 34.86 -8.85 1.63
C PRO A 67 36.17 -9.23 2.36
N THR A 68 36.37 -8.72 3.59
CA THR A 68 37.49 -9.10 4.47
C THR A 68 36.97 -9.34 5.89
N THR A 69 37.84 -9.82 6.79
CA THR A 69 37.51 -10.04 8.20
C THR A 69 37.26 -8.73 8.98
N GLU A 70 37.73 -7.61 8.47
CA GLU A 70 37.66 -6.29 9.10
C GLU A 70 36.53 -5.42 8.54
N ILE A 71 36.03 -5.74 7.33
CA ILE A 71 35.06 -4.92 6.61
C ILE A 71 33.74 -5.67 6.50
N ASN A 72 32.67 -5.06 7.02
CA ASN A 72 31.30 -5.54 6.88
C ASN A 72 30.44 -4.46 6.25
N LEU A 73 29.81 -4.79 5.12
CA LEU A 73 28.91 -3.92 4.39
C LEU A 73 27.48 -4.44 4.52
N ASN A 74 26.55 -3.54 4.84
CA ASN A 74 25.13 -3.85 4.90
C ASN A 74 24.38 -2.78 4.12
N LEU A 75 23.50 -3.20 3.22
CA LEU A 75 22.65 -2.34 2.42
C LEU A 75 21.24 -2.90 2.47
N ALA A 76 20.28 -2.04 2.79
CA ALA A 76 18.86 -2.36 2.74
C ALA A 76 18.12 -1.28 1.94
N TYR A 77 17.20 -1.71 1.10
CA TYR A 77 16.40 -0.83 0.25
C TYR A 77 14.97 -1.35 0.16
N SER A 78 14.00 -0.47 0.41
CA SER A 78 12.58 -0.80 0.31
C SER A 78 11.87 0.18 -0.62
N TYR A 79 11.09 -0.35 -1.55
CA TYR A 79 10.25 0.41 -2.46
C TYR A 79 8.79 0.01 -2.26
N ILE A 80 7.94 1.01 -1.99
CA ILE A 80 6.51 0.79 -1.74
C ILE A 80 5.70 1.75 -2.60
N HIS A 81 4.70 1.20 -3.30
CA HIS A 81 3.77 1.97 -4.10
C HIS A 81 2.32 1.59 -3.76
N SER A 82 1.55 2.59 -3.32
CA SER A 82 0.16 2.43 -2.90
C SER A 82 -0.74 3.33 -3.74
N LYS A 83 -1.72 2.76 -4.44
CA LYS A 83 -2.78 3.51 -5.15
C LYS A 83 -4.16 3.17 -4.61
N TYR A 84 -4.98 4.21 -4.43
CA TYR A 84 -6.43 4.09 -4.24
C TYR A 84 -7.12 4.16 -5.61
N ASN A 85 -7.81 3.10 -6.04
CA ASN A 85 -8.58 3.12 -7.29
C ASN A 85 -9.95 3.79 -7.04
N ASN A 86 -10.09 5.06 -7.42
CA ASN A 86 -11.34 5.83 -7.43
C ASN A 86 -11.97 6.12 -6.07
N PHE A 87 -11.46 7.15 -5.39
CA PHE A 87 -12.24 7.86 -4.38
C PHE A 87 -13.19 8.84 -5.10
N PHE A 88 -14.45 8.46 -5.29
CA PHE A 88 -15.49 9.45 -5.60
C PHE A 88 -15.74 10.27 -4.32
N LYS A 89 -15.15 11.46 -4.24
CA LYS A 89 -15.61 12.50 -3.30
C LYS A 89 -16.94 13.02 -3.81
N THR A 90 -18.05 12.43 -3.39
CA THR A 90 -19.34 13.14 -3.42
C THR A 90 -19.37 14.08 -2.22
N GLY A 91 -19.16 15.37 -2.48
CA GLY A 91 -19.24 16.39 -1.45
C GLY A 91 -18.57 17.70 -1.83
N ALA A 92 -18.96 18.30 -2.96
CA ALA A 92 -18.94 19.75 -3.04
C ALA A 92 -19.98 20.24 -2.01
N GLY A 93 -19.53 20.56 -0.79
CA GLY A 93 -20.34 21.41 0.08
C GLY A 93 -20.54 22.74 -0.65
N PRO A 94 -21.74 23.36 -0.62
CA PRO A 94 -21.88 24.69 -1.19
C PRO A 94 -20.89 25.59 -0.46
N CYS A 95 -19.95 26.19 -1.20
CA CYS A 95 -19.23 27.35 -0.73
C CYS A 95 -20.27 28.46 -0.59
N LEU A 96 -20.86 28.55 0.59
CA LEU A 96 -21.84 29.55 0.95
C LEU A 96 -21.02 30.81 1.26
N ILE A 97 -20.78 31.62 0.23
CA ILE A 97 -20.32 33.00 0.38
C ILE A 97 -21.46 33.75 1.06
N ILE A 98 -21.39 33.89 2.40
CA ILE A 98 -22.16 34.92 3.10
C ILE A 98 -21.34 36.20 2.97
N GLY A 99 -21.69 37.01 1.97
CA GLY A 99 -21.24 38.39 1.92
C GLY A 99 -21.93 39.18 3.02
N ASN A 100 -21.14 39.93 3.77
CA ASN A 100 -21.49 41.29 4.20
C ASN A 100 -20.21 42.11 4.21
#